data_AF-R6Y4X8-F1
#
_entry.id   AF-R6Y4X8-F1
#
_cell.length_a   1.000
_cell.length_b   1.000
_cell.length_c   1.000
_cell.angle_alpha   90.00
_cell.angle_beta   90.00
_cell.angle_gamma   90.00
#
_symmetry.space_group_name_H-M   'P 1'
#
loop_
_entity.id
_entity.type
_entity.pdbx_description
1 polymer ?
#
loop_
_entity_poly.entity_id
_entity_poly.type
_entity_poly.pdbx_seq_one_letter_code
_entity_poly.pdbx_strand_id
1 'polypeptide(L)' 'MGAYISTFPIGFAGLIPAALQKLLPGAQVVLLSARKREAEAAAQEMGFPLRQRYDTLVNGKKAAVYLLEVGPAL' A
#
# COMPACT_ATOMS: atom_id res chain seq x y z
N MET A 1 -7.25 -21.42 -2.20
CA MET A 1 -6.15 -20.73 -2.92
C MET A 1 -5.91 -19.41 -2.22
N GLY A 2 -4.81 -19.27 -1.48
CA GLY A 2 -4.59 -18.17 -0.54
C GLY A 2 -4.62 -16.81 -1.22
N ALA A 3 -5.66 -16.02 -0.94
CA ALA A 3 -5.65 -14.60 -1.21
C ALA A 3 -4.67 -13.98 -0.22
N TYR A 4 -3.41 -13.78 -0.62
CA TYR A 4 -2.52 -12.85 0.06
C TYR A 4 -3.02 -11.45 -0.25
N ILE A 5 -4.09 -11.09 0.45
CA ILE A 5 -4.49 -9.71 0.57
C ILE A 5 -3.57 -9.19 1.67
N SER A 6 -2.60 -8.33 1.33
CA SER A 6 -2.07 -7.39 2.32
C SER A 6 -3.15 -6.34 2.62
N THR A 7 -4.36 -6.78 2.95
CA THR A 7 -5.26 -6.03 3.81
C THR A 7 -4.80 -6.42 5.18
N PHE A 8 -4.40 -5.42 5.97
CA PHE A 8 -4.39 -5.56 7.41
C PHE A 8 -5.58 -6.43 7.82
N PRO A 9 -5.36 -7.59 8.48
CA PRO A 9 -6.43 -8.53 8.76
C PRO A 9 -7.60 -7.76 9.37
N ILE A 10 -8.80 -8.09 8.88
CA ILE A 10 -10.09 -7.49 9.21
C ILE A 10 -10.07 -6.95 10.65
N GLY A 11 -10.13 -5.62 10.80
CA GLY A 11 -10.12 -4.92 12.09
C GLY A 11 -9.09 -3.79 12.22
N PHE A 12 -8.03 -3.77 11.42
CA PHE A 12 -6.94 -2.79 11.56
C PHE A 12 -6.78 -1.80 10.39
N ALA A 13 -7.73 -1.79 9.45
CA ALA A 13 -7.67 -0.95 8.25
C ALA A 13 -7.47 0.55 8.56
N GLY A 14 -8.02 1.05 9.67
CA GLY A 14 -7.77 2.42 10.14
C GLY A 14 -6.62 2.55 11.13
N LEU A 15 -6.34 1.51 11.92
CA LEU A 15 -5.36 1.58 13.01
C LEU A 15 -3.92 1.58 12.50
N ILE A 16 -3.60 0.73 11.53
CA ILE A 16 -2.21 0.60 11.07
C ILE A 16 -1.76 1.83 10.28
N PRO A 17 -2.56 2.41 9.36
CA PRO A 17 -2.18 3.68 8.74
C PRO A 17 -1.95 4.80 9.77
N ALA A 18 -2.83 4.92 10.77
CA ALA A 18 -2.67 5.89 11.85
C ALA A 18 -1.42 5.64 12.71
N ALA A 19 -1.12 4.37 13.02
CA ALA A 19 0.07 3.99 13.77
C ALA A 19 1.35 4.26 12.95
N LEU A 20 1.34 3.97 11.65
CA LEU A 20 2.47 4.27 10.76
C LEU A 20 2.74 5.77 10.70
N GLN A 21 1.70 6.59 10.49
CA GLN A 21 1.84 8.05 10.49
C GLN A 21 2.42 8.59 11.80
N LYS A 22 1.97 8.04 12.93
CA LYS A 22 2.38 8.50 14.26
C LYS A 22 3.78 8.03 14.66
N LEU A 23 4.14 6.79 14.34
CA LEU A 23 5.35 6.15 14.85
C LEU A 23 6.51 6.20 13.86
N LEU A 24 6.22 6.27 12.56
CA LEU A 24 7.20 6.13 11.48
C LEU A 24 6.96 7.16 10.36
N PRO A 25 6.95 8.47 10.66
CA PRO A 25 6.83 9.50 9.62
C PRO A 25 8.03 9.44 8.67
N GLY A 26 7.78 9.58 7.36
CA GLY A 26 8.78 9.51 6.29
C GLY A 26 9.25 8.09 5.96
N ALA A 27 8.71 7.06 6.63
CA ALA A 27 9.06 5.68 6.31
C ALA A 27 8.54 5.27 4.93
N GLN A 28 9.28 4.37 4.27
CA GLN A 28 8.88 3.82 2.99
C GLN A 28 8.06 2.54 3.19
N VAL A 29 6.95 2.43 2.45
CA VAL A 29 6.09 1.25 2.43
C VAL A 29 6.13 0.63 1.04
N VAL A 30 6.47 -0.65 0.98
CA VAL A 30 6.43 -1.44 -0.24
C VAL A 30 5.16 -2.28 -0.26
N LEU A 31 4.30 -2.07 -1.25
CA LEU A 31 3.03 -2.76 -1.40
C LEU A 31 3.00 -3.52 -2.74
N LEU A 32 2.73 -4.82 -2.70
CA LEU A 32 2.46 -5.62 -3.90
C LEU A 32 0.96 -5.87 -4.02
N SER A 33 0.36 -5.50 -5.14
CA SER A 33 -1.06 -5.74 -5.39
C SER A 33 -1.38 -6.10 -6.84
N ALA A 34 -2.24 -7.10 -7.02
CA ALA A 34 -2.91 -7.37 -8.30
C ALA A 34 -4.11 -6.43 -8.53
N ARG A 35 -4.64 -5.85 -7.46
CA ARG A 35 -5.80 -4.94 -7.42
C ARG A 35 -5.30 -3.50 -7.43
N LYS A 36 -4.85 -3.05 -8.60
CA LYS A 36 -4.11 -1.80 -8.79
C LYS A 36 -4.93 -0.57 -8.39
N ARG A 37 -6.17 -0.49 -8.87
CA ARG A 37 -7.06 0.66 -8.63
C ARG A 37 -7.39 0.80 -7.14
N GLU A 38 -7.70 -0.32 -6.49
CA GLU A 38 -8.05 -0.34 -5.07
C GLU A 38 -6.84 0.00 -4.19
N ALA A 39 -5.65 -0.48 -4.56
CA ALA A 39 -4.42 -0.16 -3.84
C ALA A 39 -4.07 1.33 -3.96
N GLU A 40 -4.21 1.91 -5.16
CA GLU A 40 -3.95 3.33 -5.41
C GLU A 40 -4.97 4.22 -4.67
N ALA A 41 -6.26 3.86 -4.71
CA ALA A 41 -7.30 4.57 -3.96
C ALA A 41 -7.05 4.53 -2.45
N ALA A 42 -6.72 3.37 -1.88
CA ALA A 42 -6.41 3.24 -0.47
C ALA A 42 -5.18 4.06 -0.05
N ALA A 43 -4.12 4.08 -0.88
CA ALA A 43 -2.93 4.89 -0.60
C ALA A 43 -3.25 6.40 -0.59
N GLN A 44 -4.11 6.85 -1.52
CA GLN A 44 -4.60 8.23 -1.55
C GLN A 44 -5.45 8.58 -0.33
N GLU A 45 -6.39 7.73 0.06
CA GLU A 45 -7.22 7.90 1.26
C GLU A 45 -6.37 7.98 2.54
N MET A 46 -5.27 7.23 2.60
CA MET A 46 -4.32 7.24 3.71
C MET A 46 -3.35 8.44 3.69
N GLY A 47 -3.36 9.24 2.63
CA GLY A 47 -2.43 10.36 2.45
C GLY A 47 -0.97 9.92 2.27
N PHE A 48 -0.73 8.71 1.76
CA PHE A 48 0.60 8.17 1.51
C PHE A 48 0.98 8.38 0.04
N PRO A 49 1.85 9.36 -0.29
CA PRO A 49 2.17 9.65 -1.67
C PRO A 49 2.85 8.47 -2.34
N LEU A 50 2.37 8.16 -3.54
CA LEU A 50 3.00 7.18 -4.41
C LEU A 50 4.30 7.77 -4.97
N ARG A 51 5.44 7.19 -4.58
CA ARG A 51 6.76 7.59 -5.08
C ARG A 51 7.10 6.88 -6.38
N GLN A 52 6.90 5.56 -6.43
CA GLN A 52 7.24 4.74 -7.60
C GLN A 52 6.25 3.58 -7.77
N ARG A 53 6.01 3.19 -9.02
CA ARG A 53 5.21 2.02 -9.40
C ARG A 53 5.98 1.17 -10.40
N TYR A 54 6.01 -0.13 -10.15
CA TYR A 54 6.59 -1.13 -11.02
C TYR A 54 5.54 -2.14 -11.43
N ASP A 55 5.15 -2.13 -12.71
CA ASP A 55 4.26 -3.16 -13.24
C ASP A 55 5.01 -4.49 -13.35
N THR A 56 4.41 -5.56 -12.83
CA THR A 56 5.04 -6.88 -12.78
C THR A 56 4.01 -7.99 -13.00
N LEU A 57 4.49 -9.22 -13.16
CA LEU A 57 3.67 -10.41 -13.19
C LEU A 57 3.95 -11.26 -11.95
N VAL A 58 2.89 -11.66 -11.26
CA VAL A 58 2.96 -12.64 -10.17
C VAL A 58 2.24 -13.90 -10.64
N ASN A 59 2.99 -14.98 -10.85
CA ASN A 59 2.48 -16.24 -11.41
C ASN A 59 1.65 -16.02 -12.70
N GLY A 60 2.17 -15.20 -13.62
CA GLY A 60 1.53 -14.87 -14.89
C GLY A 60 0.36 -13.88 -14.79
N LYS A 61 -0.03 -13.44 -13.59
CA LYS A 61 -1.10 -12.44 -13.39
C LYS A 61 -0.52 -11.04 -13.27
N LYS A 62 -1.16 -10.07 -13.93
CA LYS A 62 -0.78 -8.65 -13.86
C LYS A 62 -0.90 -8.14 -12.42
N ALA A 63 0.19 -7.60 -11.90
CA ALA A 63 0.29 -6.95 -10.62
C ALA A 63 1.14 -5.69 -10.73
N ALA A 64 1.26 -4.97 -9.62
CA ALA A 64 2.19 -3.86 -9.49
C ALA A 64 2.78 -3.85 -8.08
N VAL A 65 4.05 -3.48 -7.99
CA VAL A 65 4.72 -3.09 -6.75
C VAL A 65 4.69 -1.58 -6.66
N TYR A 66 4.29 -1.08 -5.50
CA TYR A 66 4.18 0.33 -5.17
C TYR A 66 5.17 0.67 -4.07
N LEU A 67 5.91 1.75 -4.25
CA LEU A 67 6.70 2.39 -3.21
C LEU A 67 5.94 3.64 -2.76
N LEU A 68 5.44 3.60 -1.54
CA LEU A 68 4.72 4.68 -0.88
C LEU A 68 5.59 5.29 0.20
N GLU A 69 5.34 6.54 0.56
CA GLU A 69 5.94 7.18 1.72
C GLU A 69 4.86 7.46 2.77
N VAL A 70 5.20 7.27 4.04
CA VAL A 70 4.29 7.52 5.16
C VAL A 70 4.33 9.00 5.52
N GLY A 71 3.21 9.69 5.32
CA GLY A 71 3.07 11.12 5.61
C GLY A 71 2.79 11.95 4.37
N PRO A 72 2.49 13.25 4.52
CA PRO A 72 2.11 14.10 3.40
C PRO A 72 3.25 14.21 2.38
N ALA A 73 2.89 14.40 1.11
CA ALA A 73 3.86 14.77 0.08
C ALA A 73 4.48 16.13 0.45
N LEU A 74 5.78 16.12 0.77
CA LEU A 74 6.61 17.32 0.85
C LEU A 74 6.81 17.95 -0.53
#